data_AF-A0A6V7QXP8-F1
#
_entry.id   AF-A0A6V7QXP8-F1
#
_cell.length_a   1.000
_cell.length_b   1.000
_cell.length_c   1.000
_cell.angle_alpha   90.00
_cell.angle_beta   90.00
_cell.angle_gamma   90.00
#
_symmetry.space_group_name_H-M   'P 1'
#
loop_
_entity.id
_entity.type
_entity.pdbx_description
1 polymer ?
#
loop_
_entity_poly.entity_id
_entity_poly.type
_entity_poly.pdbx_seq_one_letter_code
_entity_poly.pdbx_strand_id
1 'polypeptide(L)'
;MRGVSEAYFDPDFDALIDRINPPGEVVVDNETCEDCTLVKVDSANRDGILLEMVQVLTDLDLLISKSYISSDGGWLMDVFHVTDQLGNKITDRGMIHSIQQSFTPARKSASPRHHHHHHHQQSEYNSDSACCTCADATTTTTTTTTIEVAAADRPGLLSEIAAVLAALGCRVSSCRAWTHNSRAAAVLDVHDRAAAVDPAASPTSSSR
;
A
#
# COMPACT_ATOMS: atom_id res chain seq x y z
N MET A 1 15.89 -19.20 28.64
CA MET A 1 16.47 -18.32 27.61
C MET A 1 15.56 -18.37 26.40
N ARG A 2 14.79 -17.32 26.13
CA ARG A 2 13.98 -17.21 24.91
C ARG A 2 14.85 -16.55 23.84
N GLY A 3 15.18 -17.30 22.79
CA GLY A 3 15.85 -16.76 21.62
C GLY A 3 14.87 -15.92 20.83
N VAL A 4 15.15 -14.64 20.69
CA VAL A 4 14.44 -13.74 19.79
C VAL A 4 14.92 -14.09 18.38
N SER A 5 14.06 -14.71 17.57
CA SER A 5 14.30 -14.87 16.14
C SER A 5 13.97 -13.55 15.47
N GLU A 6 14.93 -12.63 15.50
CA GLU A 6 14.88 -11.39 14.74
C GLU A 6 15.04 -11.76 13.27
N ALA A 7 14.12 -11.32 12.41
CA ALA A 7 14.23 -11.53 10.97
C ALA A 7 15.54 -10.87 10.51
N TYR A 8 16.47 -11.67 10.00
CA TYR A 8 17.74 -11.17 9.47
C TYR A 8 17.44 -10.32 8.24
N PHE A 9 17.45 -9.01 8.43
CA PHE A 9 17.32 -8.03 7.36
C PHE A 9 18.72 -7.80 6.81
N ASP A 10 19.00 -8.30 5.61
CA ASP A 10 20.27 -8.07 4.93
C ASP A 10 20.21 -6.73 4.17
N PRO A 11 20.89 -5.66 4.65
CA PRO A 11 20.91 -4.38 3.95
C PRO A 11 21.56 -4.47 2.55
N ASP A 12 22.33 -5.54 2.29
CA ASP A 12 22.92 -5.77 0.97
C ASP A 12 21.89 -6.30 -0.04
N PHE A 13 20.73 -6.82 0.42
CA PHE A 13 19.64 -7.27 -0.46
C PHE A 13 18.93 -6.10 -1.14
N ASP A 14 18.61 -5.04 -0.39
CA ASP A 14 18.02 -3.81 -0.95
C ASP A 14 18.97 -3.14 -1.95
N ALA A 15 20.26 -3.09 -1.61
CA ALA A 15 21.30 -2.56 -2.49
C ALA A 15 21.49 -3.41 -3.76
N LEU A 16 21.16 -4.71 -3.71
CA LEU A 16 21.20 -5.61 -4.85
C LEU A 16 19.97 -5.43 -5.75
N ILE A 17 18.77 -5.25 -5.18
CA ILE A 17 17.54 -4.92 -5.91
C ILE A 17 17.74 -3.61 -6.69
N ASP A 18 18.26 -2.57 -6.02
CA ASP A 18 18.58 -1.27 -6.63
C ASP A 18 19.65 -1.37 -7.76
N ARG A 19 20.44 -2.46 -7.79
CA ARG A 19 21.51 -2.70 -8.78
C ARG A 19 21.05 -3.53 -9.98
N ILE A 20 20.06 -4.39 -9.81
CA ILE A 20 19.60 -5.33 -10.84
C ILE A 20 18.67 -4.65 -11.84
N ASN A 21 17.92 -3.62 -11.43
CA ASN A 21 17.17 -2.75 -12.32
C ASN A 21 17.42 -1.29 -11.91
N PRO A 22 17.86 -0.40 -12.82
CA PRO A 22 18.08 1.01 -12.49
C PRO A 22 16.79 1.65 -11.94
N PRO A 23 16.89 2.72 -11.14
CA PRO A 23 15.77 3.24 -10.38
C PRO A 23 14.66 3.73 -11.30
N GLY A 24 13.45 3.20 -11.11
CA GLY A 24 12.21 3.88 -11.47
C GLY A 24 12.08 4.20 -12.95
N GLU A 25 12.00 3.19 -13.84
CA GLU A 25 11.62 3.49 -15.21
C GLU A 25 10.19 4.03 -15.21
N VAL A 26 10.05 5.30 -15.57
CA VAL A 26 8.75 5.94 -15.73
C VAL A 26 8.46 6.12 -17.21
N VAL A 27 7.47 5.36 -17.68
CA VAL A 27 6.99 5.43 -19.05
C VAL A 27 5.65 6.15 -19.06
N VAL A 28 5.58 7.22 -19.84
CA VAL A 28 4.34 7.94 -20.10
C VAL A 28 3.81 7.51 -21.46
N ASP A 29 2.62 6.92 -21.47
CA ASP A 29 1.97 6.37 -22.66
C ASP A 29 0.62 7.08 -22.89
N ASN A 30 0.56 7.80 -24.01
CA ASN A 30 -0.62 8.52 -24.47
C ASN A 30 -1.37 7.79 -25.60
N GLU A 31 -0.97 6.59 -26.00
CA GLU A 31 -1.55 5.90 -27.15
C GLU A 31 -2.50 4.78 -26.73
N THR A 32 -2.25 4.12 -25.59
CA THR A 32 -3.04 2.96 -25.14
C THR A 32 -4.46 3.32 -24.66
N CYS A 33 -4.67 4.52 -24.11
CA CYS A 33 -5.96 4.98 -23.58
C CYS A 33 -6.45 6.18 -24.41
N GLU A 34 -7.70 6.16 -24.89
CA GLU A 34 -8.25 7.26 -25.70
C GLU A 34 -8.44 8.55 -24.89
N ASP A 35 -8.93 8.43 -23.66
CA ASP A 35 -9.37 9.57 -22.83
C ASP A 35 -8.36 9.97 -21.74
N CYS A 36 -7.26 9.24 -21.61
CA CYS A 36 -6.33 9.41 -20.49
C CYS A 36 -4.88 9.16 -20.88
N THR A 37 -3.96 9.62 -20.04
CA THR A 37 -2.53 9.31 -20.11
C THR A 37 -2.23 8.16 -19.15
N LEU A 38 -1.44 7.17 -19.56
CA LEU A 38 -0.95 6.13 -18.69
C LEU A 38 0.45 6.51 -18.18
N VAL A 39 0.63 6.49 -16.87
CA VAL A 39 1.94 6.59 -16.22
C VAL A 39 2.28 5.21 -15.66
N LYS A 40 3.29 4.57 -16.22
CA LYS A 40 3.77 3.25 -15.84
C LYS A 40 5.05 3.42 -15.03
N VAL A 41 5.12 2.82 -13.86
CA VAL A 41 6.22 2.97 -12.92
C VAL A 41 6.69 1.59 -12.46
N ASP A 42 7.96 1.31 -12.71
CA ASP A 42 8.63 0.10 -12.23
C ASP A 42 9.50 0.46 -11.02
N SER A 43 9.22 -0.11 -9.86
CA SER A 43 9.93 0.25 -8.62
C SER A 43 10.26 -0.95 -7.74
N ALA A 44 11.26 -0.80 -6.88
CA ALA A 44 11.50 -1.74 -5.80
C ALA A 44 10.32 -1.72 -4.81
N ASN A 45 9.90 -2.90 -4.35
CA ASN A 45 8.82 -3.05 -3.39
C ASN A 45 9.30 -2.66 -1.98
N ARG A 46 9.15 -1.38 -1.64
CA ARG A 46 9.52 -0.81 -0.34
C ARG A 46 8.28 -0.21 0.33
N ASP A 47 8.21 -0.29 1.65
CA ASP A 47 7.09 0.28 2.41
C ASP A 47 6.85 1.75 2.06
N GLY A 48 5.59 2.11 1.78
CA GLY A 48 5.17 3.48 1.47
C GLY A 48 5.51 3.99 0.07
N ILE A 49 6.08 3.18 -0.82
CA ILE A 49 6.41 3.61 -2.18
C ILE A 49 5.16 3.97 -2.99
N LEU A 50 4.06 3.24 -2.84
CA LEU A 50 2.81 3.55 -3.54
C LEU A 50 2.24 4.89 -3.08
N LEU A 51 2.32 5.18 -1.78
CA LEU A 51 1.95 6.47 -1.23
C LEU A 51 2.83 7.59 -1.81
N GLU A 52 4.16 7.40 -1.87
CA GLU A 52 5.08 8.36 -2.47
C GLU A 52 4.72 8.63 -3.93
N MET A 53 4.41 7.59 -4.72
CA MET A 53 4.00 7.74 -6.12
C MET A 53 2.71 8.53 -6.27
N VAL A 54 1.70 8.22 -5.46
CA VAL A 54 0.41 8.90 -5.53
C VAL A 54 0.53 10.35 -5.07
N GLN A 55 1.37 10.64 -4.07
CA GLN A 55 1.69 11.99 -3.64
C GLN A 55 2.33 12.78 -4.78
N VAL A 56 3.36 12.24 -5.43
CA VAL A 56 4.03 12.87 -6.57
C VAL A 56 3.03 13.23 -7.68
N LEU A 57 2.18 12.29 -8.10
CA LEU A 57 1.17 12.57 -9.14
C LEU A 57 0.16 13.63 -8.70
N THR A 58 -0.22 13.62 -7.42
CA THR A 58 -1.17 14.60 -6.88
C THR A 58 -0.55 16.00 -6.78
N ASP A 59 0.71 16.10 -6.37
CA ASP A 59 1.45 17.35 -6.25
C ASP A 59 1.71 18.00 -7.63
N LEU A 60 1.67 17.19 -8.69
CA LEU A 60 1.68 17.64 -10.08
C LEU A 60 0.30 18.02 -10.63
N ASP A 61 -0.71 18.12 -9.75
CA ASP A 61 -2.11 18.39 -10.09
C ASP A 61 -2.70 17.37 -11.10
N LEU A 62 -2.26 16.11 -11.04
CA LEU A 62 -2.80 15.05 -11.89
C LEU A 62 -3.88 14.26 -11.16
N LEU A 63 -4.99 14.05 -11.85
CA LEU A 63 -6.12 13.25 -11.37
C LEU A 63 -5.92 11.80 -11.75
N ILE A 64 -5.84 10.91 -10.76
CA ILE A 64 -5.77 9.46 -10.95
C ILE A 64 -7.20 8.90 -10.96
N SER A 65 -7.67 8.41 -12.11
CA SER A 65 -9.01 7.81 -12.24
C SER A 65 -9.03 6.32 -11.94
N LYS A 66 -7.93 5.62 -12.28
CA LYS A 66 -7.75 4.18 -12.07
C LYS A 66 -6.27 3.86 -11.90
N SER A 67 -5.97 2.81 -11.14
CA SER A 67 -4.64 2.21 -11.11
C SER A 67 -4.69 0.69 -11.18
N TYR A 68 -3.62 0.10 -11.68
CA TYR A 68 -3.32 -1.32 -11.56
C TYR A 68 -1.96 -1.47 -10.90
N ILE A 69 -1.92 -2.22 -9.80
CA ILE A 69 -0.75 -2.40 -8.96
C ILE A 69 -0.43 -3.89 -8.98
N SER A 70 0.82 -4.26 -9.27
CA SER A 70 1.25 -5.66 -9.30
C SER A 70 2.56 -5.80 -8.56
N SER A 71 2.63 -6.75 -7.63
CA SER A 71 3.84 -7.08 -6.86
C SER A 71 4.28 -8.52 -7.08
N ASP A 72 5.57 -8.75 -7.24
CA ASP A 72 6.18 -10.09 -7.33
C ASP A 72 7.05 -10.45 -6.10
N GLY A 73 6.96 -9.67 -5.03
CA GLY A 73 7.71 -9.86 -3.79
C GLY A 73 9.00 -9.03 -3.70
N GLY A 74 9.55 -8.55 -4.82
CA GLY A 74 10.69 -7.62 -4.83
C GLY A 74 10.46 -6.37 -5.66
N TRP A 75 9.52 -6.41 -6.60
CA TRP A 75 9.21 -5.34 -7.53
C TRP A 75 7.73 -4.99 -7.52
N LEU A 76 7.45 -3.73 -7.84
CA LEU A 76 6.13 -3.20 -8.12
C LEU A 76 6.09 -2.68 -9.56
N MET A 77 5.06 -3.09 -10.27
CA MET A 77 4.71 -2.66 -11.62
C MET A 77 3.36 -1.96 -11.52
N ASP A 78 3.39 -0.64 -11.55
CA ASP A 78 2.22 0.19 -11.29
C ASP A 78 1.83 0.97 -12.53
N VAL A 79 0.54 0.99 -12.86
CA VAL A 79 0.00 1.73 -14.00
C VAL A 79 -1.11 2.65 -13.52
N PHE A 80 -0.88 3.96 -13.60
CA PHE A 80 -1.84 4.99 -13.23
C PHE A 80 -2.48 5.59 -14.48
N HIS A 81 -3.81 5.64 -14.49
CA HIS A 81 -4.59 6.35 -15.51
C HIS A 81 -4.77 7.79 -15.01
N VAL A 82 -4.11 8.73 -15.67
CA VAL A 82 -4.04 10.12 -15.23
C VAL A 82 -4.62 11.08 -16.27
N THR A 83 -5.17 12.17 -15.77
CA THR A 83 -5.66 13.31 -16.54
C THR A 83 -5.24 14.61 -15.84
N ASP A 84 -5.29 15.74 -16.55
CA ASP A 84 -5.24 17.05 -15.93
C ASP A 84 -6.52 17.33 -15.11
N GLN A 85 -6.58 18.48 -14.43
CA GLN A 85 -7.75 18.88 -13.64
C GLN A 85 -9.03 19.10 -14.46
N LEU A 86 -8.91 19.25 -15.79
CA LEU A 86 -10.03 19.40 -16.72
C LEU A 86 -10.46 18.06 -17.34
N GLY A 87 -9.80 16.96 -16.98
CA GLY A 87 -10.06 15.62 -17.51
C GLY A 87 -9.39 15.32 -18.86
N ASN A 88 -8.45 16.15 -19.32
CA ASN A 88 -7.74 15.92 -20.57
C ASN A 88 -6.45 15.11 -20.37
N LYS A 89 -5.96 14.55 -21.48
CA LYS A 89 -4.65 13.89 -21.54
C LYS A 89 -3.51 14.88 -21.33
N ILE A 90 -2.43 14.38 -20.78
CA ILE A 90 -1.20 15.14 -20.58
C ILE A 90 -0.40 15.11 -21.88
N THR A 91 -0.59 16.10 -22.75
CA THR A 91 0.13 16.21 -24.03
C THR A 91 1.31 17.17 -23.97
N ASP A 92 1.36 18.03 -22.96
CA ASP A 92 2.46 18.99 -22.81
C ASP A 92 3.78 18.27 -22.49
N ARG A 93 4.80 18.54 -23.31
CA ARG A 93 6.10 17.87 -23.20
C ARG A 93 6.85 18.27 -21.94
N GLY A 94 6.64 19.49 -21.43
CA GLY A 94 7.22 19.95 -20.17
C GLY A 94 6.66 19.14 -19.01
N MET A 95 5.33 19.00 -18.96
CA MET A 95 4.63 18.20 -17.95
C MET A 95 5.04 16.72 -17.99
N ILE A 96 5.11 16.11 -19.18
CA ILE A 96 5.57 14.73 -19.36
C ILE A 96 6.99 14.56 -18.80
N HIS A 97 7.88 15.49 -19.11
CA HIS A 97 9.25 15.46 -18.58
C HIS A 97 9.29 15.64 -17.06
N SER A 98 8.46 16.54 -16.50
CA SER A 98 8.32 16.71 -15.05
C SER A 98 7.85 15.43 -14.36
N ILE A 99 6.87 14.72 -14.94
CA ILE A 99 6.41 13.41 -14.44
C ILE A 99 7.60 12.46 -14.41
N GLN A 100 8.31 12.27 -15.52
CA GLN A 100 9.45 11.34 -15.59
C GLN A 100 10.55 11.66 -14.58
N GLN A 101 10.81 12.95 -14.33
CA GLN A 101 11.81 13.38 -13.34
C GLN A 101 11.34 13.25 -11.89
N SER A 102 10.04 13.38 -11.62
CA SER A 102 9.50 13.44 -10.27
C SER A 102 9.61 12.12 -9.49
N PHE A 103 9.73 10.98 -10.20
CA PHE A 103 9.96 9.66 -9.60
C PHE A 103 11.43 9.25 -9.57
N THR A 104 12.34 10.06 -10.12
CA THR A 104 13.76 9.78 -9.97
C THR A 104 14.13 10.10 -8.53
N PRO A 105 14.65 9.14 -7.73
CA PRO A 105 15.04 9.43 -6.37
C PRO A 105 16.17 10.46 -6.40
N ALA A 106 15.84 11.72 -6.07
CA ALA A 106 16.85 12.69 -5.70
C ALA A 106 17.59 12.07 -4.52
N ARG A 107 18.84 11.66 -4.75
CA ARG A 107 19.74 11.16 -3.69
C ARG A 107 19.68 12.17 -2.56
N LYS A 108 18.94 11.85 -1.49
CA LYS A 108 18.81 12.72 -0.32
C LYS A 108 20.21 12.90 0.22
N SER A 109 20.86 14.02 -0.11
CA SER A 109 22.05 14.45 0.58
C SER A 109 21.68 14.59 2.05
N ALA A 110 22.37 13.83 2.89
CA ALA A 110 22.17 13.84 4.32
C ALA A 110 22.20 15.27 4.84
N SER A 111 21.09 15.72 5.40
CA SER A 111 21.06 16.89 6.27
C SER A 111 20.39 16.49 7.58
N PRO A 112 21.02 16.77 8.73
CA PRO A 112 20.54 16.34 10.03
C PRO A 112 19.32 17.18 10.42
N ARG A 113 18.14 16.57 10.51
CA ARG A 113 16.94 17.25 11.02
C ARG A 113 16.78 16.98 12.51
N HIS A 114 17.10 18.01 13.29
CA HIS A 114 16.72 18.17 14.68
C HIS A 114 15.24 17.86 14.89
N HIS A 115 14.94 17.02 15.88
CA HIS A 115 13.59 16.75 16.34
C HIS A 115 13.02 18.02 16.99
N HIS A 116 12.08 18.68 16.31
CA HIS A 116 11.16 19.62 16.95
C HIS A 116 9.82 18.92 17.12
N HIS A 117 9.47 18.66 18.37
CA HIS A 117 8.13 18.28 18.80
C HIS A 117 7.15 19.39 18.42
N HIS A 118 6.27 19.12 17.46
CA HIS A 118 5.06 19.91 17.28
C HIS A 118 3.85 19.09 17.71
N HIS A 119 3.27 19.56 18.80
CA HIS A 119 2.04 19.10 19.42
C HIS A 119 0.88 19.27 18.43
N HIS A 120 0.32 18.18 17.89
CA HIS A 120 -0.93 18.22 17.14
C HIS A 120 -1.88 17.16 17.69
N GLN A 121 -3.02 17.68 18.15
CA GLN A 121 -4.11 17.07 18.89
C GLN A 121 -4.58 15.71 18.33
N GLN A 122 -4.28 14.63 19.07
CA GLN A 122 -4.85 13.30 18.88
C GLN A 122 -6.34 13.35 19.22
N SER A 123 -7.19 13.05 18.24
CA SER A 123 -8.52 12.51 18.50
C SER A 123 -8.42 11.00 18.30
N GLU A 124 -8.00 10.30 19.36
CA GLU A 124 -8.21 8.86 19.47
C GLU A 124 -9.73 8.61 19.43
N TYR A 125 -10.24 8.09 18.31
CA TYR A 125 -11.60 7.58 18.28
C TYR A 125 -11.61 6.24 19.00
N ASN A 126 -11.76 6.30 20.32
CA ASN A 126 -11.81 5.13 21.19
C ASN A 126 -13.21 4.49 21.06
N SER A 127 -13.36 3.57 20.11
CA SER A 127 -14.57 2.74 20.03
C SER A 127 -14.44 1.55 20.99
N ASP A 128 -14.74 1.81 22.26
CA ASP A 128 -15.24 0.79 23.17
C ASP A 128 -16.62 0.32 22.66
N SER A 129 -16.70 -0.87 22.05
CA SER A 129 -17.91 -1.71 22.08
C SER A 129 -17.72 -3.01 21.29
N ALA A 130 -17.83 -4.12 22.02
CA ALA A 130 -18.09 -5.49 21.59
C ALA A 130 -16.91 -6.29 21.00
N CYS A 131 -15.95 -6.58 21.88
CA CYS A 131 -15.32 -7.89 21.88
C CYS A 131 -16.38 -8.98 22.12
N CYS A 132 -16.59 -9.84 21.13
CA CYS A 132 -17.10 -11.17 21.32
C CYS A 132 -16.26 -12.09 20.43
N THR A 133 -15.25 -12.73 21.01
CA THR A 133 -15.22 -14.19 21.16
C THR A 133 -13.97 -14.63 21.92
N CYS A 134 -14.20 -15.63 22.76
CA CYS A 134 -13.31 -16.35 23.66
C CYS A 134 -11.89 -16.62 23.11
N ALA A 135 -10.94 -16.48 24.03
CA ALA A 135 -9.56 -16.88 23.89
C ALA A 135 -9.43 -18.35 23.48
N ASP A 136 -8.65 -18.63 22.45
CA ASP A 136 -7.76 -19.77 22.46
C ASP A 136 -6.41 -19.35 21.86
N ALA A 137 -5.37 -19.39 22.69
CA ALA A 137 -4.03 -18.95 22.36
C ALA A 137 -3.31 -20.07 21.62
N THR A 138 -3.56 -20.20 20.32
CA THR A 138 -2.66 -20.93 19.42
C THR A 138 -1.85 -19.91 18.65
N THR A 139 -0.54 -19.84 18.93
CA THR A 139 0.41 -19.01 18.18
C THR A 139 0.54 -19.57 16.75
N THR A 140 -0.44 -19.32 15.91
CA THR A 140 -0.30 -19.43 14.46
C THR A 140 0.49 -18.23 13.99
N THR A 141 1.62 -18.47 13.34
CA THR A 141 2.36 -17.46 12.56
C THR A 141 1.47 -17.01 11.40
N THR A 142 0.55 -16.10 11.66
CA THR A 142 -0.33 -15.53 10.63
C THR A 142 0.53 -14.63 9.77
N THR A 143 0.68 -14.98 8.50
CA THR A 143 1.23 -14.08 7.49
C THR A 143 0.35 -12.84 7.44
N THR A 144 0.89 -11.70 7.86
CA THR A 144 0.24 -10.39 7.72
C THR A 144 0.39 -9.95 6.28
N THR A 145 -0.71 -9.57 5.64
CA THR A 145 -0.70 -8.88 4.35
C THR A 145 -0.97 -7.41 4.61
N THR A 146 -0.08 -6.53 4.18
CA THR A 146 -0.30 -5.08 4.27
C THR A 146 -0.92 -4.57 2.96
N ILE A 147 -2.02 -3.84 3.08
CA ILE A 147 -2.74 -3.20 1.98
C ILE A 147 -2.54 -1.69 2.09
N GLU A 148 -1.89 -1.08 1.09
CA GLU A 148 -1.84 0.36 0.95
C GLU A 148 -2.94 0.83 -0.03
N VAL A 149 -3.74 1.79 0.39
CA VAL A 149 -4.84 2.38 -0.37
C VAL A 149 -4.58 3.86 -0.52
N ALA A 150 -4.69 4.39 -1.73
CA ALA A 150 -4.72 5.83 -1.96
C ALA A 150 -5.78 6.15 -3.01
N ALA A 151 -6.76 6.98 -2.65
CA ALA A 151 -7.91 7.29 -3.51
C ALA A 151 -8.39 8.73 -3.28
N ALA A 152 -9.24 9.23 -4.19
CA ALA A 152 -9.98 10.47 -3.94
C ALA A 152 -10.86 10.29 -2.68
N ASP A 153 -10.77 11.25 -1.77
CA ASP A 153 -11.52 11.22 -0.52
C ASP A 153 -12.99 11.49 -0.80
N ARG A 154 -13.84 10.61 -0.26
CA ARG A 154 -15.29 10.77 -0.30
C ARG A 154 -15.92 10.12 0.94
N PRO A 155 -17.04 10.66 1.44
CA PRO A 155 -17.81 10.02 2.49
C PRO A 155 -18.12 8.56 2.13
N GLY A 156 -17.79 7.63 3.03
CA GLY A 156 -18.05 6.20 2.85
C GLY A 156 -16.92 5.39 2.21
N LEU A 157 -15.85 6.01 1.70
CA LEU A 157 -14.72 5.28 1.08
C LEU A 157 -14.15 4.18 1.98
N LEU A 158 -13.77 4.52 3.22
CA LEU A 158 -13.23 3.54 4.17
C LEU A 158 -14.28 2.51 4.60
N SER A 159 -15.56 2.88 4.62
CA SER A 159 -16.65 1.95 4.91
C SER A 159 -16.83 0.92 3.80
N GLU A 160 -16.72 1.34 2.53
CA GLU A 160 -16.73 0.44 1.37
C GLU A 160 -15.54 -0.53 1.41
N ILE A 161 -14.34 -0.02 1.69
CA ILE A 161 -13.12 -0.84 1.83
C ILE A 161 -13.31 -1.86 2.96
N ALA A 162 -13.76 -1.42 4.13
CA ALA A 162 -14.02 -2.32 5.27
C ALA A 162 -15.08 -3.37 4.96
N ALA A 163 -16.14 -3.01 4.23
CA ALA A 163 -17.19 -3.93 3.82
C ALA A 163 -16.67 -5.01 2.86
N VAL A 164 -15.82 -4.64 1.89
CA VAL A 164 -15.18 -5.60 0.97
C VAL A 164 -14.26 -6.54 1.73
N LEU A 165 -13.40 -6.02 2.62
CA LEU A 165 -12.52 -6.86 3.43
C LEU A 165 -13.31 -7.84 4.31
N ALA A 166 -14.38 -7.37 4.94
CA ALA A 166 -15.26 -8.21 5.73
C ALA A 166 -15.97 -9.29 4.88
N ALA A 167 -16.43 -8.94 3.68
CA ALA A 167 -17.07 -9.87 2.75
C ALA A 167 -16.10 -10.96 2.22
N LEU A 168 -14.81 -10.62 2.09
CA LEU A 168 -13.75 -11.56 1.75
C LEU A 168 -13.27 -12.40 2.93
N GLY A 169 -13.81 -12.17 4.14
CA GLY A 169 -13.37 -12.86 5.35
C GLY A 169 -12.04 -12.37 5.90
N CYS A 170 -11.49 -11.27 5.37
CA CYS A 170 -10.25 -10.68 5.85
C CYS A 170 -10.50 -9.93 7.16
N ARG A 171 -9.65 -10.17 8.16
CA ARG A 171 -9.67 -9.43 9.43
C ARG A 171 -8.59 -8.36 9.41
N VAL A 172 -8.97 -7.11 9.71
CA VAL A 172 -8.03 -6.00 9.86
C VAL A 172 -7.46 -6.02 11.28
N SER A 173 -6.13 -6.13 11.41
CA SER A 173 -5.43 -6.09 12.70
C SER A 173 -4.92 -4.68 13.04
N SER A 174 -4.55 -3.90 12.03
CA SER A 174 -4.14 -2.50 12.18
C SER A 174 -4.64 -1.70 10.98
N CYS A 175 -4.96 -0.43 11.21
CA CYS A 175 -5.32 0.51 10.14
C CYS A 175 -4.81 1.90 10.51
N ARG A 176 -4.06 2.53 9.61
CA ARG A 176 -3.72 3.95 9.67
C ARG A 176 -4.31 4.63 8.45
N ALA A 177 -5.01 5.74 8.64
CA ALA A 177 -5.61 6.51 7.56
C ALA A 177 -5.27 8.00 7.69
N TRP A 178 -5.13 8.66 6.55
CA TRP A 178 -4.77 10.07 6.41
C TRP A 178 -5.56 10.69 5.27
N THR A 179 -5.77 12.00 5.33
CA THR A 179 -6.39 12.77 4.25
C THR A 179 -5.53 13.97 3.90
N HIS A 180 -5.29 14.21 2.61
CA HIS A 180 -4.54 15.36 2.10
C HIS A 180 -5.06 15.77 0.73
N ASN A 181 -5.28 17.07 0.49
CA ASN A 181 -5.74 17.61 -0.80
C ASN A 181 -6.93 16.83 -1.43
N SER A 182 -7.98 16.57 -0.65
CA SER A 182 -9.15 15.78 -1.08
C SER A 182 -8.81 14.33 -1.49
N ARG A 183 -7.70 13.78 -1.00
CA ARG A 183 -7.32 12.37 -1.15
C ARG A 183 -7.23 11.70 0.21
N ALA A 184 -7.69 10.47 0.27
CA ALA A 184 -7.51 9.60 1.42
C ALA A 184 -6.39 8.60 1.11
N ALA A 185 -5.54 8.35 2.09
CA ALA A 185 -4.57 7.28 2.10
C ALA A 185 -4.82 6.38 3.31
N ALA A 186 -4.71 5.07 3.18
CA ALA A 186 -4.80 4.14 4.29
C ALA A 186 -3.82 2.99 4.13
N VAL A 187 -3.25 2.52 5.25
CA VAL A 187 -2.43 1.31 5.32
C VAL A 187 -3.13 0.37 6.29
N LEU A 188 -3.53 -0.80 5.81
CA LEU A 188 -4.28 -1.80 6.55
C LEU A 188 -3.47 -3.09 6.64
N ASP A 189 -3.24 -3.58 7.85
CA ASP A 189 -2.72 -4.92 8.05
C ASP A 189 -3.89 -5.89 8.12
N VAL A 190 -3.92 -6.84 7.19
CA VAL A 190 -5.01 -7.82 7.07
C VAL A 190 -4.49 -9.24 7.19
N HIS A 191 -5.36 -10.10 7.70
CA HIS A 191 -5.14 -11.54 7.76
C HIS A 191 -6.34 -12.26 7.17
N ASP A 192 -6.07 -13.32 6.42
CA ASP A 192 -7.12 -14.24 6.02
C ASP A 192 -7.67 -14.94 7.27
N ARG A 193 -8.97 -15.26 7.24
CA ARG A 193 -9.57 -16.06 8.29
C ARG A 193 -9.02 -17.46 8.14
N ALA A 194 -8.19 -17.89 9.10
CA ALA A 194 -7.69 -19.26 9.16
C ALA A 194 -8.86 -20.22 8.90
N ALA A 195 -8.74 -21.01 7.83
CA ALA A 195 -9.71 -22.06 7.56
C ALA A 195 -9.80 -22.89 8.83
N ALA A 196 -10.98 -22.91 9.46
CA ALA A 196 -11.19 -23.74 10.64
C ALA A 196 -10.90 -25.18 10.21
N VAL A 197 -9.76 -25.72 10.61
CA VAL A 197 -9.49 -27.16 10.53
C VAL A 197 -10.50 -27.78 11.48
N ASP A 198 -11.53 -28.40 10.91
CA ASP A 198 -12.61 -29.02 11.66
C ASP A 198 -12.01 -30.14 12.55
N PRO A 199 -11.93 -29.98 13.89
CA PRO A 199 -11.28 -30.96 14.75
C PRO A 199 -12.17 -32.20 15.00
N ALA A 200 -13.30 -32.34 14.31
CA ALA A 200 -14.30 -33.36 14.55
C ALA A 200 -14.25 -34.58 13.61
N ALA A 201 -13.25 -34.71 12.74
CA ALA A 201 -13.02 -35.96 12.01
C ALA A 201 -12.18 -36.94 12.85
N SER A 202 -12.74 -37.41 13.96
CA SER A 202 -12.18 -38.55 14.70
C SER A 202 -12.24 -39.81 13.81
N PRO A 203 -11.12 -40.51 13.53
CA PRO A 203 -11.19 -41.80 12.86
C PRO A 203 -11.86 -42.79 13.81
N THR A 204 -13.09 -43.19 13.48
CA THR A 204 -13.74 -44.32 14.14
C THR A 204 -12.87 -45.55 13.97
N SER A 205 -12.39 -46.08 15.09
CA SER A 205 -11.78 -47.40 15.18
C SER A 205 -12.74 -48.43 14.60
N SER A 206 -12.33 -49.12 13.55
CA SER A 206 -12.91 -50.42 13.19
C SER A 206 -11.87 -51.47 13.48
N SER A 207 -12.05 -52.14 14.61
CA SER A 207 -11.46 -53.44 14.91
C SER A 207 -11.80 -54.43 13.80
N ARG A 208 -10.79 -55.08 13.23
CA ARG A 208 -10.88 -56.50 12.88
C ARG A 208 -9.51 -57.14 12.83
#